data_AF-A0A2V8F3E9-F1
#
_entry.id   AF-A0A2V8F3E9-F1
#
_cell.length_a   1.000
_cell.length_b   1.000
_cell.length_c   1.000
_cell.angle_alpha   90.00
_cell.angle_beta   90.00
_cell.angle_gamma   90.00
#
_symmetry.space_group_name_H-M   'P 1'
#
loop_
_entity.id
_entity.type
_entity.pdbx_description
1 polymer ?
#
loop_
_entity_poly.entity_id
_entity_poly.type
_entity_poly.pdbx_seq_one_letter_code
_entity_poly.pdbx_strand_id
1 'polypeptide(L)'
;MRVSTAIGISLLSVSIGGAAVIGQAGQRGRGGEGGTVILEKAPTDRSIPIPKEKLSQYLKDMDAKKLQTLRMIEGGRYNVNIRRITNAETALIHPKTIDTWVVLDGSGTLTTGGKIVDGKIVGGVSHALKVGDVEFIPACLPHGVSGVNGNITWLNIRWDVDWDSSYKCDSQP
;
A
#
# COMPACT_ATOMS: atom_id res chain seq x y z
N MET A 1 59.83 1.33 41.16
CA MET A 1 60.34 2.56 41.83
C MET A 1 59.93 3.74 40.94
N ARG A 2 59.06 4.63 41.48
CA ARG A 2 58.71 6.01 41.09
C ARG A 2 58.55 6.36 39.60
N VAL A 3 57.31 6.44 39.08
CA VAL A 3 56.45 7.64 38.91
C VAL A 3 57.05 8.72 38.00
N SER A 4 56.39 9.00 36.87
CA SER A 4 56.17 10.37 36.39
C SER A 4 54.94 10.43 35.47
N THR A 5 53.98 11.25 35.90
CA THR A 5 52.74 11.62 35.25
C THR A 5 52.99 12.81 34.32
N ALA A 6 52.33 12.87 33.16
CA ALA A 6 52.10 14.14 32.46
C ALA A 6 50.77 14.08 31.69
N ILE A 7 49.98 15.12 31.95
CA ILE A 7 48.62 15.40 31.50
C ILE A 7 48.67 16.27 30.24
N GLY A 8 47.69 16.10 29.34
CA GLY A 8 47.24 17.16 28.43
C GLY A 8 46.90 16.63 27.04
N ILE A 9 45.86 17.07 26.33
CA ILE A 9 44.83 18.09 26.52
C ILE A 9 43.63 17.61 25.68
N SER A 10 42.42 17.72 26.23
CA SER A 10 41.16 17.42 25.53
C SER A 10 40.89 18.44 24.42
N LEU A 11 40.61 17.94 23.21
CA LEU A 11 40.01 18.74 22.13
C LEU A 11 38.49 18.52 22.15
N LEU A 12 37.77 19.49 22.71
CA LEU A 12 36.35 19.68 22.44
C LEU A 12 36.21 20.22 21.01
N SER A 13 35.62 19.42 20.12
CA SER A 13 34.99 19.96 18.93
C SER A 13 33.51 20.19 19.22
N VAL A 14 33.16 21.46 19.38
CA VAL A 14 31.78 21.95 19.38
C VAL A 14 31.26 21.90 17.95
N SER A 15 30.25 21.08 17.69
CA SER A 15 29.41 21.19 16.50
C SER A 15 27.99 21.59 16.91
N ILE A 16 27.73 22.89 16.74
CA ILE A 16 26.43 23.53 16.86
C ILE A 16 25.61 23.22 15.60
N GLY A 17 24.36 22.81 15.81
CA GLY A 17 23.21 23.22 14.99
C GLY A 17 23.08 22.60 13.59
N GLY A 18 22.23 21.59 13.48
CA GLY A 18 21.66 21.14 12.21
C GLY A 18 20.30 20.52 12.45
N ALA A 19 19.26 21.16 11.90
CA ALA A 19 17.84 20.89 12.13
C ALA A 19 17.46 19.40 12.23
N ALA A 20 16.71 19.07 13.29
CA ALA A 20 15.91 17.86 13.34
C ALA A 20 14.85 17.94 12.24
N VAL A 21 15.13 17.34 11.08
CA VAL A 21 14.09 17.00 10.12
C VAL A 21 13.28 15.89 10.77
N ILE A 22 12.15 16.25 11.37
CA ILE A 22 11.13 15.31 11.79
C ILE A 22 10.55 14.71 10.50
N GLY A 23 11.20 13.67 10.00
CA GLY A 23 10.64 12.84 8.96
C GLY A 23 9.39 12.17 9.53
N GLN A 24 8.21 12.64 9.14
CA GLN A 24 6.98 11.86 9.30
C GLN A 24 7.20 10.54 8.57
N ALA A 25 7.50 9.50 9.35
CA ALA A 25 7.44 8.14 8.89
C ALA A 25 5.99 7.90 8.45
N GLY A 26 5.75 7.93 7.13
CA GLY A 26 4.52 7.43 6.54
C GLY A 26 4.28 6.03 7.10
N GLN A 27 3.26 5.93 7.93
CA GLN A 27 2.92 4.72 8.66
C GLN A 27 2.56 3.66 7.62
N ARG A 28 3.52 2.79 7.30
CA ARG A 28 3.28 1.58 6.52
C ARG A 28 2.16 0.83 7.23
N GLY A 29 0.99 0.80 6.62
CA GLY A 29 -0.10 -0.08 7.04
C GLY A 29 0.50 -1.47 7.19
N ARG A 30 0.42 -2.00 8.41
CA ARG A 30 0.92 -3.33 8.77
C ARG A 30 -0.02 -4.35 8.11
N GLY A 31 0.20 -4.60 6.82
CA GLY A 31 -0.34 -5.76 6.12
C GLY A 31 0.17 -7.03 6.80
N GLY A 32 -0.68 -8.06 6.86
CA GLY A 32 -0.46 -9.27 7.65
C GLY A 32 0.87 -9.99 7.34
N GLU A 33 1.29 -10.84 8.26
CA GLU A 33 2.50 -11.67 8.17
C GLU A 33 2.54 -12.46 6.85
N GLY A 34 3.37 -11.98 5.92
CA GLY A 34 3.55 -12.56 4.59
C GLY A 34 3.86 -11.44 3.59
N GLY A 35 5.14 -11.24 3.26
CA GLY A 35 5.53 -10.26 2.25
C GLY A 35 4.79 -10.48 0.92
N THR A 36 4.65 -9.42 0.12
CA THR A 36 4.00 -9.51 -1.19
C THR A 36 4.70 -10.56 -2.07
N VAL A 37 3.97 -11.59 -2.47
CA VAL A 37 4.46 -12.56 -3.47
C VAL A 37 4.39 -11.91 -4.84
N ILE A 38 5.50 -11.89 -5.58
CA ILE A 38 5.59 -11.36 -6.94
C ILE A 38 5.79 -12.53 -7.91
N LEU A 39 4.91 -12.64 -8.92
CA LEU A 39 4.98 -13.72 -9.90
C LEU A 39 5.88 -13.38 -11.09
N GLU A 40 5.72 -12.20 -11.68
CA GLU A 40 6.43 -11.83 -12.91
C GLU A 40 6.76 -10.33 -12.96
N LYS A 41 7.88 -9.98 -13.61
CA LYS A 41 8.19 -8.61 -14.00
C LYS A 41 7.46 -8.27 -15.30
N ALA A 42 7.00 -7.03 -15.45
CA ALA A 42 6.35 -6.59 -16.67
C ALA A 42 7.33 -6.69 -17.87
N PRO A 43 6.99 -7.45 -18.94
CA PRO A 43 7.82 -7.53 -20.13
C PRO A 43 7.70 -6.27 -20.97
N THR A 44 8.69 -6.02 -21.81
CA THR A 44 8.71 -4.86 -22.74
C THR A 44 8.46 -5.26 -24.20
N ASP A 45 8.34 -6.55 -24.50
CA ASP A 45 8.37 -7.10 -25.86
C ASP A 45 7.20 -8.06 -26.18
N ARG A 46 6.32 -8.35 -25.21
CA ARG A 46 5.18 -9.25 -25.37
C ARG A 46 4.05 -8.94 -24.39
N SER A 47 2.87 -9.50 -24.64
CA SER A 47 1.79 -9.51 -23.65
C SER A 47 1.93 -10.66 -22.64
N ILE A 48 1.34 -10.49 -21.45
CA ILE A 48 1.13 -11.59 -20.49
C ILE A 48 -0.35 -11.97 -20.56
N PRO A 49 -0.72 -13.12 -21.15
CA PRO A 49 -2.07 -13.62 -21.06
C PRO A 49 -2.35 -14.13 -19.64
N ILE A 50 -3.50 -13.74 -19.07
CA ILE A 50 -4.04 -14.30 -17.82
C ILE A 50 -5.43 -14.85 -18.14
N PRO A 51 -5.52 -16.07 -18.71
CA PRO A 51 -6.79 -16.74 -18.92
C PRO A 51 -7.54 -16.97 -17.60
N LYS A 52 -8.85 -17.17 -17.68
CA LYS A 52 -9.73 -17.39 -16.53
C LYS A 52 -9.25 -18.55 -15.65
N GLU A 53 -8.73 -19.62 -16.24
CA GLU A 53 -8.24 -20.81 -15.55
C GLU A 53 -6.99 -20.48 -14.73
N LYS A 54 -6.08 -19.67 -15.30
CA LYS A 54 -4.88 -19.19 -14.62
C LYS A 54 -5.24 -18.28 -13.46
N LEU A 55 -6.16 -17.33 -13.67
CA LEU A 55 -6.67 -16.46 -12.62
C LEU A 55 -7.34 -17.26 -11.50
N SER A 56 -8.15 -18.27 -11.85
CA SER A 56 -8.80 -19.16 -10.89
C SER A 56 -7.79 -19.95 -10.07
N GLN A 57 -6.68 -20.39 -10.67
CA GLN A 57 -5.61 -21.07 -9.95
C GLN A 57 -4.90 -20.14 -8.97
N TYR A 58 -4.62 -18.89 -9.36
CA TYR A 58 -4.04 -17.90 -8.45
C TYR A 58 -4.91 -17.66 -7.21
N LEU A 59 -6.23 -17.56 -7.39
CA LEU A 59 -7.17 -17.41 -6.28
C LEU A 59 -7.13 -18.62 -5.33
N LYS A 60 -7.12 -19.85 -5.88
CA LYS A 60 -6.98 -21.08 -5.08
C LYS A 60 -5.67 -21.13 -4.30
N ASP A 61 -4.57 -20.73 -4.95
CA ASP A 61 -3.24 -20.72 -4.33
C ASP A 61 -3.16 -19.69 -3.21
N MET A 62 -3.76 -18.50 -3.41
CA MET A 62 -3.87 -17.48 -2.37
C MET A 62 -4.65 -18.00 -1.16
N ASP A 63 -5.72 -18.74 -1.37
CA ASP A 63 -6.53 -19.32 -0.28
C ASP A 63 -5.76 -20.38 0.49
N ALA A 64 -5.13 -21.31 -0.23
CA ALA A 64 -4.31 -22.36 0.37
C ALA A 64 -3.14 -21.79 1.19
N LYS A 65 -2.53 -20.70 0.71
CA LYS A 65 -1.38 -20.04 1.34
C LYS A 65 -1.77 -18.87 2.26
N LYS A 66 -3.07 -18.60 2.41
CA LYS A 66 -3.62 -17.46 3.19
C LYS A 66 -2.99 -16.11 2.82
N LEU A 67 -2.73 -15.89 1.53
CA LEU A 67 -2.14 -14.65 1.04
C LEU A 67 -3.18 -13.54 0.98
N GLN A 68 -2.84 -12.38 1.56
CA GLN A 68 -3.64 -11.16 1.39
C GLN A 68 -3.35 -10.44 0.08
N THR A 69 -2.17 -10.63 -0.49
CA THR A 69 -1.75 -9.96 -1.73
C THR A 69 -0.86 -10.86 -2.57
N LEU A 70 -1.21 -10.98 -3.84
CA LEU A 70 -0.40 -11.62 -4.87
C LEU A 70 -0.18 -10.60 -6.00
N ARG A 71 1.05 -10.19 -6.22
CA ARG A 71 1.43 -9.32 -7.34
C ARG A 71 1.68 -10.18 -8.56
N MET A 72 0.73 -10.17 -9.49
CA MET A 72 0.86 -10.93 -10.73
C MET A 72 1.91 -10.30 -11.65
N ILE A 73 1.93 -8.97 -11.74
CA ILE A 73 2.80 -8.20 -12.64
C ILE A 73 3.42 -7.03 -11.88
N GLU A 74 4.75 -6.88 -11.97
CA GLU A 74 5.53 -5.80 -11.37
C GLU A 74 6.28 -4.97 -12.43
N GLY A 75 5.90 -3.71 -12.59
CA GLY A 75 6.49 -2.76 -13.55
C GLY A 75 7.22 -1.57 -12.91
N GLY A 76 7.43 -1.58 -11.60
CA GLY A 76 8.03 -0.48 -10.83
C GLY A 76 7.04 0.63 -10.54
N ARG A 77 6.59 1.33 -11.59
CA ARG A 77 5.61 2.43 -11.51
C ARG A 77 4.17 1.98 -11.72
N TYR A 78 3.97 0.70 -12.00
CA TYR A 78 2.66 0.09 -12.15
C TYR A 78 2.73 -1.37 -11.72
N ASN A 79 1.60 -1.91 -11.28
CA ASN A 79 1.48 -3.31 -10.95
C ASN A 79 0.03 -3.78 -11.08
N VAL A 80 -0.13 -5.08 -11.27
CA VAL A 80 -1.44 -5.75 -11.22
C VAL A 80 -1.38 -6.78 -10.11
N ASN A 81 -2.21 -6.58 -9.09
CA ASN A 81 -2.30 -7.47 -7.95
C ASN A 81 -3.67 -8.16 -7.91
N ILE A 82 -3.74 -9.26 -7.18
CA ILE A 82 -4.97 -9.73 -6.54
C ILE A 82 -4.82 -9.41 -5.05
N ARG A 83 -5.78 -8.69 -4.48
CA ARG A 83 -5.88 -8.46 -3.04
C ARG A 83 -7.07 -9.21 -2.48
N ARG A 84 -6.89 -9.79 -1.30
CA ARG A 84 -7.93 -10.49 -0.54
C ARG A 84 -7.84 -10.10 0.93
N ILE A 85 -8.97 -9.75 1.53
CA ILE A 85 -9.08 -9.56 2.97
C ILE A 85 -10.27 -10.37 3.49
N THR A 86 -10.15 -10.84 4.74
CA THR A 86 -11.21 -11.59 5.44
C THR A 86 -11.75 -10.84 6.65
N ASN A 87 -11.21 -9.66 6.92
CA ASN A 87 -11.61 -8.75 7.99
C ASN A 87 -11.43 -7.32 7.47
N ALA A 88 -11.95 -6.34 8.22
CA ALA A 88 -11.72 -4.93 7.92
C ALA A 88 -10.21 -4.62 7.85
N GLU A 89 -9.81 -3.81 6.87
CA GLU A 89 -8.45 -3.30 6.78
C GLU A 89 -8.30 -1.97 7.55
N THR A 90 -7.07 -1.65 7.93
CA THR A 90 -6.73 -0.28 8.34
C THR A 90 -6.81 0.63 7.12
N ALA A 91 -7.26 1.88 7.31
CA ALA A 91 -7.31 2.87 6.26
C ALA A 91 -5.92 3.07 5.62
N LEU A 92 -5.92 3.19 4.30
CA LEU A 92 -4.75 3.36 3.45
C LEU A 92 -4.80 4.72 2.76
N ILE A 93 -3.62 5.26 2.49
CA ILE A 93 -3.44 6.38 1.59
C ILE A 93 -2.09 6.24 0.88
N HIS A 94 -2.09 6.52 -0.42
CA HIS A 94 -0.89 6.47 -1.25
C HIS A 94 -0.72 7.81 -1.97
N PRO A 95 0.41 8.51 -1.81
CA PRO A 95 0.56 9.89 -2.29
C PRO A 95 0.70 10.00 -3.80
N LYS A 96 0.99 8.90 -4.50
CA LYS A 96 1.30 8.90 -5.93
C LYS A 96 0.59 7.81 -6.72
N THR A 97 0.02 6.81 -6.07
CA THR A 97 -0.47 5.62 -6.74
C THR A 97 -1.99 5.65 -6.82
N ILE A 98 -2.50 5.51 -8.03
CA ILE A 98 -3.92 5.26 -8.29
C ILE A 98 -4.22 3.78 -8.07
N ASP A 99 -5.44 3.49 -7.64
CA ASP A 99 -5.97 2.15 -7.49
C ASP A 99 -7.28 2.01 -8.30
N THR A 100 -7.29 1.15 -9.32
CA THR A 100 -8.53 0.67 -9.95
C THR A 100 -8.80 -0.74 -9.49
N TRP A 101 -9.98 -0.96 -8.92
CA TRP A 101 -10.40 -2.25 -8.41
C TRP A 101 -11.47 -2.88 -9.30
N VAL A 102 -11.40 -4.21 -9.46
CA VAL A 102 -12.50 -5.01 -10.00
C VAL A 102 -12.81 -6.10 -9.00
N VAL A 103 -13.98 -6.08 -8.39
CA VAL A 103 -14.35 -7.05 -7.34
C VAL A 103 -14.63 -8.40 -7.98
N LEU A 104 -13.88 -9.42 -7.55
CA LEU A 104 -13.92 -10.78 -8.09
C LEU A 104 -14.73 -11.75 -7.24
N ASP A 105 -14.71 -11.57 -5.92
CA ASP A 105 -15.39 -12.45 -4.96
C ASP A 105 -15.76 -11.67 -3.70
N GLY A 106 -16.83 -12.11 -3.03
CA GLY A 106 -17.26 -11.56 -1.76
C GLY A 106 -17.86 -10.15 -1.82
N SER A 107 -17.84 -9.48 -0.67
CA SER A 107 -18.45 -8.16 -0.49
C SER A 107 -17.84 -7.41 0.70
N GLY A 108 -18.03 -6.09 0.72
CA GLY A 108 -17.59 -5.23 1.81
C GLY A 108 -18.19 -3.84 1.68
N THR A 109 -17.84 -2.96 2.61
CA THR A 109 -18.14 -1.53 2.55
C THR A 109 -16.85 -0.79 2.33
N LEU A 110 -16.72 -0.13 1.18
CA LEU A 110 -15.62 0.79 0.92
C LEU A 110 -15.97 2.14 1.53
N THR A 111 -15.03 2.73 2.26
CA THR A 111 -15.06 4.12 2.67
C THR A 111 -13.92 4.87 1.99
N THR A 112 -14.19 6.02 1.39
CA THR A 112 -13.18 6.89 0.78
C THR A 112 -13.28 8.34 1.24
N GLY A 113 -12.20 9.11 1.09
CA GLY A 113 -12.14 10.52 1.47
C GLY A 113 -11.96 10.74 2.97
N GLY A 114 -12.31 11.93 3.46
CA GLY A 114 -12.18 12.28 4.88
C GLY A 114 -10.71 12.34 5.35
N LYS A 115 -10.48 12.01 6.63
CA LYS A 115 -9.15 11.97 7.26
C LYS A 115 -8.92 10.62 7.93
N ILE A 116 -7.67 10.15 7.90
CA ILE A 116 -7.27 8.97 8.67
C ILE A 116 -6.97 9.38 10.10
N VAL A 117 -7.70 8.82 11.06
CA VAL A 117 -7.51 8.98 12.51
C VAL A 117 -7.50 7.60 13.13
N ASP A 118 -6.42 7.26 13.85
CA ASP A 118 -6.23 5.94 14.49
C ASP A 118 -6.49 4.76 13.54
N GLY A 119 -6.07 4.90 12.28
CA GLY A 119 -6.22 3.86 11.27
C GLY A 119 -7.63 3.70 10.68
N LYS A 120 -8.54 4.63 10.98
CA LYS A 120 -9.92 4.66 10.45
C LYS A 120 -10.17 5.94 9.67
N ILE A 121 -11.12 5.90 8.75
CA ILE A 121 -11.56 7.09 8.01
C ILE A 121 -12.67 7.81 8.79
N VAL A 122 -12.48 9.10 9.05
CA VAL A 122 -13.46 9.99 9.66
C VAL A 122 -13.92 11.02 8.62
N GLY A 123 -15.24 11.16 8.44
CA GLY A 123 -15.83 12.10 7.49
C GLY A 123 -15.73 11.67 6.02
N GLY A 124 -15.50 10.38 5.75
CA GLY A 124 -15.51 9.82 4.41
C GLY A 124 -16.93 9.48 3.91
N VAL A 125 -17.01 9.09 2.64
CA VAL A 125 -18.24 8.57 2.01
C VAL A 125 -18.12 7.05 1.91
N SER A 126 -19.21 6.34 2.20
CA SER A 126 -19.25 4.88 2.19
C SER A 126 -20.28 4.35 1.22
N HIS A 127 -19.92 3.27 0.52
CA HIS A 127 -20.86 2.47 -0.28
C HIS A 127 -20.50 0.99 -0.23
N ALA A 128 -21.49 0.14 -0.52
CA ALA A 128 -21.28 -1.29 -0.59
C ALA A 128 -20.57 -1.67 -1.90
N LEU A 129 -19.65 -2.63 -1.81
CA LEU A 129 -19.01 -3.30 -2.93
C LEU A 129 -19.52 -4.74 -3.04
N LYS A 130 -19.78 -5.19 -4.26
CA LYS A 130 -20.12 -6.58 -4.60
C LYS A 130 -19.38 -7.02 -5.87
N VAL A 131 -19.38 -8.33 -6.13
CA VAL A 131 -18.79 -8.93 -7.33
C VAL A 131 -19.24 -8.21 -8.60
N GLY A 132 -18.28 -7.88 -9.47
CA GLY A 132 -18.50 -7.16 -10.72
C GLY A 132 -18.45 -5.65 -10.61
N ASP A 133 -18.48 -5.07 -9.40
CA ASP A 133 -18.27 -3.64 -9.23
C ASP A 133 -16.83 -3.25 -9.61
N VAL A 134 -16.70 -2.05 -10.18
CA VAL A 134 -15.41 -1.42 -10.51
C VAL A 134 -15.32 -0.13 -9.73
N GLU A 135 -14.22 0.04 -8.99
CA GLU A 135 -13.95 1.25 -8.22
C GLU A 135 -12.70 1.92 -8.75
N PHE A 136 -12.73 3.25 -8.89
CA PHE A 136 -11.55 4.05 -9.17
C PHE A 136 -11.22 4.93 -7.96
N ILE A 137 -10.01 4.79 -7.43
CA ILE A 137 -9.52 5.51 -6.28
C ILE A 137 -8.30 6.34 -6.73
N PRO A 138 -8.41 7.67 -6.81
CA PRO A 138 -7.27 8.51 -7.18
C PRO A 138 -6.18 8.47 -6.12
N ALA A 139 -4.96 8.86 -6.51
CA ALA A 139 -3.89 9.08 -5.56
C ALA A 139 -4.31 10.11 -4.50
N CYS A 140 -3.73 9.99 -3.31
CA CYS A 140 -3.98 10.85 -2.15
C CYS A 140 -5.39 10.78 -1.54
N LEU A 141 -6.29 9.93 -2.03
CA LEU A 141 -7.59 9.72 -1.39
C LEU A 141 -7.48 8.65 -0.30
N PRO A 142 -7.76 8.96 0.99
CA PRO A 142 -7.89 7.93 2.00
C PRO A 142 -8.94 6.91 1.58
N HIS A 143 -8.65 5.62 1.75
CA HIS A 143 -9.57 4.55 1.42
C HIS A 143 -9.38 3.33 2.32
N GLY A 144 -10.44 2.57 2.53
CA GLY A 144 -10.36 1.32 3.28
C GLY A 144 -11.67 0.54 3.26
N VAL A 145 -11.56 -0.78 3.30
CA VAL A 145 -12.72 -1.68 3.32
C VAL A 145 -13.03 -2.16 4.74
N SER A 146 -14.31 -2.10 5.09
CA SER A 146 -14.89 -2.64 6.33
C SER A 146 -16.10 -3.53 6.02
N GLY A 147 -16.80 -4.02 7.05
CA GLY A 147 -18.03 -4.79 6.86
C GLY A 147 -17.85 -6.08 6.04
N VAL A 148 -16.65 -6.66 6.05
CA VAL A 148 -16.30 -7.88 5.30
C VAL A 148 -17.00 -9.07 5.96
N ASN A 149 -17.88 -9.74 5.23
CA ASN A 149 -18.53 -10.97 5.66
C ASN A 149 -17.91 -12.17 4.92
N GLY A 150 -17.00 -12.88 5.58
CA GLY A 150 -16.24 -13.99 4.98
C GLY A 150 -14.99 -13.49 4.25
N ASN A 151 -15.15 -12.91 3.07
CA ASN A 151 -14.05 -12.31 2.31
C ASN A 151 -14.53 -11.16 1.39
N ILE A 152 -13.54 -10.42 0.88
CA ILE A 152 -13.64 -9.71 -0.40
C ILE A 152 -12.32 -9.85 -1.13
N THR A 153 -12.39 -10.15 -2.42
CA THR A 153 -11.22 -10.32 -3.29
C THR A 153 -11.38 -9.47 -4.53
N TRP A 154 -10.34 -8.74 -4.93
CA TRP A 154 -10.39 -7.86 -6.09
C TRP A 154 -9.08 -7.88 -6.90
N LEU A 155 -9.22 -7.67 -8.21
CA LEU A 155 -8.08 -7.20 -9.01
C LEU A 155 -7.77 -5.78 -8.60
N ASN A 156 -6.50 -5.51 -8.37
CA ASN A 156 -6.01 -4.21 -7.96
C ASN A 156 -4.96 -3.75 -8.97
N ILE A 157 -5.40 -2.91 -9.89
CA ILE A 157 -4.61 -2.37 -11.00
C ILE A 157 -4.11 -1.00 -10.56
N ARG A 158 -2.80 -0.82 -10.57
CA ARG A 158 -2.16 0.34 -9.97
C ARG A 158 -1.15 0.96 -10.90
N TRP A 159 -1.09 2.30 -10.89
CA TRP A 159 -0.05 3.06 -11.56
C TRP A 159 0.20 4.37 -10.83
N ASP A 160 1.44 4.84 -10.93
CA ASP A 160 1.84 6.10 -10.35
C ASP A 160 1.45 7.28 -11.24
N VAL A 161 1.16 8.42 -10.62
CA VAL A 161 0.82 9.70 -11.27
C VAL A 161 2.03 10.60 -11.47
N ASP A 162 3.23 10.12 -11.14
CA ASP A 162 4.46 10.92 -11.18
C ASP A 162 5.01 11.17 -12.60
N TRP A 163 4.29 10.71 -13.62
CA TRP A 163 4.44 11.15 -15.01
C TRP A 163 3.91 12.58 -15.21
N ASP A 164 2.95 13.01 -14.39
CA ASP A 164 2.42 14.36 -14.37
C ASP A 164 2.99 15.15 -13.19
N SER A 165 4.00 15.97 -13.48
CA SER A 165 4.59 16.87 -12.47
C SER A 165 3.61 17.90 -11.91
N SER A 166 2.49 18.14 -12.60
CA SER A 166 1.44 19.05 -12.15
C SER A 166 0.51 18.42 -11.13
N TYR A 167 0.40 17.08 -11.07
CA TYR A 167 -0.47 16.39 -10.12
C TYR A 167 -0.15 16.78 -8.68
N LYS A 168 -1.16 17.23 -7.93
CA LYS A 168 -1.08 17.57 -6.51
C LYS A 168 -2.20 16.87 -5.77
N CYS A 169 -1.92 16.49 -4.54
CA CYS A 169 -2.97 16.07 -3.62
C CYS A 169 -3.75 17.32 -3.19
N ASP A 170 -4.97 17.50 -3.67
CA ASP A 170 -5.84 18.62 -3.26
C ASP A 170 -6.22 18.53 -1.76
N SER A 171 -6.11 17.34 -1.19
CA SER A 171 -6.48 17.01 0.19
C SER A 171 -5.36 16.25 0.90
N GLN A 172 -4.31 16.96 1.30
CA GLN A 172 -3.61 16.59 2.53
C GLN A 172 -3.91 17.68 3.56
N PRO A 173 -4.44 17.34 4.75
CA PRO A 173 -4.31 18.25 5.89
C PRO A 173 -2.84 18.43 6.27
#